data_AF-A0A0B5BBK8-F1
#
_entry.id   AF-A0A0B5BBK8-F1
#
_cell.length_a   1.000
_cell.length_b   1.000
_cell.length_c   1.000
_cell.angle_alpha   90.00
_cell.angle_beta   90.00
_cell.angle_gamma   90.00
#
_symmetry.space_group_name_H-M   'P 1'
#
loop_
_entity.id
_entity.type
_entity.pdbx_description
1 polymer ?
#
loop_
_entity_poly.entity_id
_entity_poly.type
_entity_poly.pdbx_seq_one_letter_code
_entity_poly.pdbx_strand_id
1 'polypeptide(L)' 'MTVPAIILIGGGLAAVLFGLPAAHRLARPWDIAAALIFLFGVAAALVGTLLALVPGFFG' A
#
# COMPACT_ATOMS: atom_id res chain seq x y z
N MET A 1 -19.54 -0.80 4.72
CA MET A 1 -18.20 -1.45 4.70
C MET A 1 -17.19 -0.73 3.79
N THR A 2 -17.54 0.41 3.17
CA THR A 2 -16.73 1.06 2.11
C THR A 2 -15.65 2.01 2.63
N VAL A 3 -15.87 2.64 3.78
CA VAL A 3 -14.93 3.59 4.39
C VAL A 3 -13.51 3.00 4.63
N PRO A 4 -13.34 1.81 5.26
CA PRO A 4 -12.00 1.24 5.46
C PRO A 4 -11.33 0.85 4.14
N ALA A 5 -12.08 0.40 3.15
CA ALA A 5 -11.55 0.06 1.83
C ALA A 5 -10.99 1.30 1.11
N ILE A 6 -11.70 2.43 1.17
CA ILE A 6 -11.25 3.71 0.58
C ILE A 6 -9.96 4.19 1.26
N ILE A 7 -9.87 4.08 2.59
CA ILE A 7 -8.67 4.46 3.35
C ILE A 7 -7.48 3.57 2.96
N LEU A 8 -7.69 2.26 2.83
CA LEU A 8 -6.65 1.31 2.43
C LEU A 8 -6.17 1.52 0.99
N ILE A 9 -7.09 1.76 0.05
CA ILE A 9 -6.77 2.07 -1.34
C ILE A 9 -6.00 3.40 -1.43
N GLY A 10 -6.54 4.46 -0.84
CA GLY A 10 -5.93 5.79 -0.90
C GLY A 10 -4.57 5.85 -0.18
N GLY A 11 -4.51 5.33 1.05
CA GLY A 11 -3.27 5.25 1.83
C GLY A 11 -2.23 4.34 1.19
N GLY A 12 -2.68 3.21 0.63
CA GLY A 12 -1.82 2.28 -0.11
C GLY A 12 -1.17 2.92 -1.33
N LEU A 13 -1.97 3.61 -2.15
CA LEU A 13 -1.47 4.35 -3.32
C LEU A 13 -0.50 5.47 -2.94
N ALA A 14 -0.78 6.22 -1.86
CA ALA A 14 0.14 7.26 -1.39
C ALA A 14 1.49 6.67 -0.94
N ALA A 15 1.47 5.54 -0.24
CA ALA A 15 2.68 4.83 0.18
C ALA A 15 3.46 4.24 -1.01
N VAL A 16 2.77 3.75 -2.04
CA VAL A 16 3.39 3.30 -3.30
C VAL A 16 4.09 4.47 -4.01
N LEU A 17 3.40 5.60 -4.17
CA LEU A 17 3.94 6.78 -4.85
C LEU A 17 5.15 7.38 -4.11
N PHE A 18 5.18 7.30 -2.78
CA PHE A 18 6.31 7.77 -1.98
C PHE A 18 7.46 6.76 -1.94
N GLY A 19 7.13 5.47 -1.73
CA GLY A 19 8.11 4.41 -1.55
C GLY A 19 8.83 4.01 -2.84
N LEU A 20 8.18 4.09 -4.01
CA LEU A 20 8.77 3.68 -5.29
C LEU A 20 9.99 4.53 -5.70
N PRO A 21 9.93 5.88 -5.77
CA PRO A 21 11.09 6.70 -6.11
C PRO A 21 12.19 6.66 -5.04
N ALA A 22 11.82 6.49 -3.76
CA ALA A 22 12.77 6.36 -2.67
C ALA A 22 13.50 5.00 -2.69
N ALA A 23 12.80 3.90 -2.99
CA ALA A 23 13.39 2.58 -3.17
C ALA A 23 14.24 2.48 -4.45
N HIS A 24 13.90 3.22 -5.51
CA HIS A 24 14.72 3.22 -6.72
C HIS A 24 16.11 3.84 -6.51
N ARG A 25 16.29 4.65 -5.45
CA ARG A 25 17.55 5.31 -5.08
C ARG A 25 18.40 4.50 -4.08
N LEU A 26 18.16 3.19 -3.96
CA LEU A 26 18.81 2.28 -3.00
C LEU A 26 20.35 2.41 -3.00
N ALA A 27 20.87 3.23 -2.10
CA ALA A 27 22.31 3.44 -1.88
C ALA A 27 22.67 3.40 -0.39
N ARG A 28 21.67 3.50 0.50
CA ARG A 28 21.86 3.51 1.96
C ARG A 28 20.94 2.50 2.64
N PRO A 29 21.33 1.95 3.81
CA PRO A 29 20.49 1.01 4.57
C PRO A 29 19.12 1.58 4.96
N TRP A 30 18.98 2.91 5.05
CA TRP A 30 17.69 3.58 5.28
C TRP A 30 16.70 3.45 4.11
N ASP A 31 17.17 3.15 2.90
CA ASP A 31 16.31 2.93 1.74
C ASP A 31 15.53 1.60 1.83
N ILE A 32 15.93 0.68 2.72
CA ILE A 32 15.13 -0.50 3.08
C ILE A 32 13.78 -0.08 3.66
N ALA A 33 13.74 0.98 4.46
CA ALA A 33 12.49 1.50 5.02
C ALA A 33 11.56 2.00 3.90
N ALA A 34 12.10 2.63 2.85
CA ALA A 34 11.32 3.05 1.69
C ALA A 34 10.76 1.86 0.90
N ALA A 35 11.55 0.80 0.72
CA ALA A 35 11.07 -0.45 0.11
C ALA A 35 9.97 -1.13 0.94
N LEU A 36 10.07 -1.10 2.28
CA LEU A 36 9.02 -1.60 3.17
C LEU A 36 7.75 -0.76 3.10
N ILE A 37 7.86 0.57 3.04
CA ILE A 37 6.71 1.48 2.85
C ILE A 37 6.01 1.20 1.52
N PHE A 38 6.79 1.01 0.45
CA PHE A 38 6.25 0.64 -0.86
C PHE A 38 5.48 -0.70 -0.79
N LEU A 39 6.10 -1.73 -0.24
CA LEU A 39 5.48 -3.06 -0.11
C LEU A 39 4.19 -3.01 0.73
N PHE A 40 4.23 -2.29 1.85
CA PHE A 40 3.05 -2.06 2.68
C PHE A 40 1.95 -1.34 1.91
N GLY A 41 2.31 -0.33 1.11
CA GLY A 41 1.38 0.40 0.26
C GLY A 41 0.69 -0.49 -0.77
N VAL A 42 1.45 -1.36 -1.44
CA VAL A 42 0.90 -2.35 -2.38
C VAL A 42 -0.05 -3.30 -1.66
N ALA A 43 0.35 -3.85 -0.51
CA ALA A 43 -0.48 -4.76 0.27
C ALA A 43 -1.79 -4.09 0.73
N ALA A 44 -1.72 -2.86 1.25
CA ALA A 44 -2.89 -2.10 1.67
C ALA A 44 -3.83 -1.80 0.49
N ALA A 45 -3.29 -1.40 -0.67
CA ALA A 45 -4.10 -1.14 -1.86
C ALA A 45 -4.83 -2.42 -2.33
N LEU A 46 -4.15 -3.56 -2.39
CA LEU A 46 -4.74 -4.84 -2.77
C LEU A 46 -5.84 -5.29 -1.81
N VAL A 47 -5.60 -5.21 -0.50
CA VAL A 47 -6.58 -5.56 0.53
C VAL A 47 -7.79 -4.63 0.46
N GLY A 48 -7.57 -3.33 0.28
CA GLY A 48 -8.64 -2.36 0.10
C GLY A 48 -9.47 -2.62 -1.15
N THR A 49 -8.83 -2.97 -2.27
CA THR A 49 -9.54 -3.35 -3.51
C THR A 49 -10.36 -4.62 -3.33
N LEU A 50 -9.81 -5.66 -2.68
CA LEU A 50 -10.53 -6.90 -2.39
C LEU A 50 -11.74 -6.64 -1.50
N LEU A 51 -11.60 -5.82 -0.45
CA LEU A 51 -12.71 -5.41 0.41
C LEU A 51 -13.78 -4.59 -0.33
N ALA A 52 -13.39 -3.78 -1.32
CA ALA A 52 -14.31 -2.95 -2.08
C ALA A 52 -15.12 -3.75 -3.12
N LEU A 53 -14.48 -4.73 -3.77
CA LEU A 53 -15.03 -5.43 -4.93
C LEU A 53 -15.56 -6.83 -4.62
N VAL A 54 -15.09 -7.48 -3.56
CA VAL A 54 -15.47 -8.85 -3.18
C VAL A 54 -16.24 -8.82 -1.85
N PRO A 55 -17.58 -8.89 -1.89
CA PRO A 55 -18.39 -8.95 -0.68
C PRO A 55 -18.03 -10.19 0.14
N GLY A 56 -17.79 -10.03 1.45
CA GLY A 56 -17.48 -11.15 2.33
C GLY A 56 -16.06 -11.73 2.19
N PHE A 57 -15.10 -11.00 1.60
CA PHE A 57 -13.73 -11.51 1.43
C PHE A 57 -13.04 -11.94 2.75
N PHE A 58 -13.34 -11.27 3.86
CA PHE A 58 -12.90 -11.65 5.21
C PHE A 58 -14.05 -12.15 6.11
N GLY A 59 -15.21 -12.43 5.52
CA GLY A 59 -16.45 -12.82 6.19
C GLY A 59 -16.68 -14.32 6.18
#